data_AF-W4HKW8-F1
#
_entry.id   AF-W4HKW8-F1
#
_cell.length_a   1.000
_cell.length_b   1.000
_cell.length_c   1.000
_cell.angle_alpha   90.00
_cell.angle_beta   90.00
_cell.angle_gamma   90.00
#
_symmetry.space_group_name_H-M   'P 1'
#
loop_
_entity.id
_entity.type
_entity.pdbx_description
1 polymer ?
#
loop_
_entity_poly.entity_id
_entity_poly.type
_entity_poly.pdbx_seq_one_letter_code
_entity_poly.pdbx_strand_id
1 'polypeptide(L)'
;MRAATHIAWPAPRRSPWTPLRATAAALLLCLSLPVTGAGPASAQTIGAMSPHPGAGVSDQAVEVSLRPKVRDDRLPKARWGTSARGQTWTRAAVSALRGPASGLTDIVPGDIDTWCPAYEENNRRLREAFWVSLVSALAKHESTYRPTVVGGGGRWHGLLQILPSTARLYGCRAGSGAALQSGAANLSCGLRIMARTVARDGVVSAGMRGVAADWGPFHSSTKRSDMIAYTRSQAFCKSVPGKRPMARPDVDETVPLYAEIPPRDAPVFSTQGRLAP
;
A
#
# COMPACT_ATOMS: atom_id res chain seq x y z
N MET A 1 -33.13 5.03 -58.22
CA MET A 1 -33.17 6.48 -57.90
C MET A 1 -33.75 6.64 -56.50
N ARG A 2 -32.91 6.88 -55.49
CA ARG A 2 -33.35 7.20 -54.12
C ARG A 2 -32.59 8.44 -53.67
N ALA A 3 -33.36 9.47 -53.31
CA ALA A 3 -32.87 10.80 -52.97
C ALA A 3 -32.11 10.79 -51.64
N ALA A 4 -30.90 11.35 -51.65
CA ALA A 4 -30.09 11.61 -50.46
C ALA A 4 -30.50 12.96 -49.86
N THR A 5 -31.01 12.95 -48.63
CA THR A 5 -31.28 14.15 -47.84
C THR A 5 -30.01 14.47 -47.04
N HIS A 6 -29.33 15.55 -47.42
CA HIS A 6 -28.16 16.06 -46.70
C HIS A 6 -28.60 16.83 -45.44
N ILE A 7 -28.24 16.32 -44.27
CA ILE A 7 -28.38 17.03 -42.98
C ILE A 7 -27.13 17.89 -42.80
N ALA A 8 -27.30 19.22 -42.88
CA ALA A 8 -26.25 20.20 -42.61
C ALA A 8 -26.06 20.38 -41.10
N TRP A 9 -24.82 20.21 -40.63
CA TRP A 9 -24.42 20.51 -39.26
C TRP A 9 -24.14 22.02 -39.10
N PRO A 10 -24.64 22.69 -38.03
CA PRO A 10 -24.28 24.07 -37.76
C PRO A 10 -22.87 24.19 -37.16
N ALA A 11 -22.13 25.20 -37.61
CA ALA A 11 -20.78 25.53 -37.15
C ALA A 11 -20.75 25.97 -35.67
N PRO A 12 -19.65 25.69 -34.94
CA PRO A 12 -19.51 26.10 -33.54
C PRO A 12 -19.32 27.62 -33.41
N ARG A 13 -20.16 28.25 -32.57
CA ARG A 13 -20.04 29.67 -32.18
C ARG A 13 -18.76 29.86 -31.35
N ARG A 14 -17.89 30.76 -31.78
CA ARG A 14 -16.71 31.19 -31.03
C ARG A 14 -17.17 32.11 -29.88
N SER A 15 -16.76 31.75 -28.67
CA SER A 15 -17.02 32.49 -27.43
C SER A 15 -15.93 33.54 -27.20
N PRO A 16 -16.25 34.83 -26.94
CA PRO A 16 -15.25 35.83 -26.62
C PRO A 16 -15.10 35.91 -25.09
N TRP A 17 -14.17 35.13 -24.54
CA TRP A 17 -13.69 35.36 -23.17
C TRP A 17 -12.24 35.81 -23.26
N THR A 18 -12.06 37.12 -23.28
CA THR A 18 -10.79 37.78 -23.02
C THR A 18 -10.53 37.73 -21.51
N PRO A 19 -9.45 37.08 -21.03
CA PRO A 19 -9.02 37.29 -19.65
C PRO A 19 -8.31 38.64 -19.57
N LEU A 20 -8.84 39.55 -18.75
CA LEU A 20 -8.13 40.73 -18.28
C LEU A 20 -6.81 40.28 -17.65
N ARG A 21 -5.69 40.71 -18.25
CA ARG A 21 -4.36 40.62 -17.64
C ARG A 21 -4.27 41.69 -16.56
N ALA A 22 -4.45 41.31 -15.30
CA ALA A 22 -4.04 42.13 -14.18
C ALA A 22 -2.51 42.04 -14.06
N THR A 23 -1.80 43.05 -14.54
CA THR A 23 -0.38 43.24 -14.28
C THR A 23 -0.19 43.71 -12.84
N ALA A 24 0.14 42.79 -11.93
CA ALA A 24 0.66 43.15 -10.62
C ALA A 24 2.16 43.47 -10.75
N ALA A 25 2.50 44.74 -10.83
CA ALA A 25 3.86 45.22 -10.67
C ALA A 25 4.24 45.12 -9.19
N ALA A 26 4.94 44.05 -8.81
CA ALA A 26 5.55 43.93 -7.49
C ALA A 26 6.87 44.74 -7.48
N LEU A 27 6.86 45.89 -6.81
CA LEU A 27 8.09 46.59 -6.43
C LEU A 27 8.88 45.70 -5.46
N LEU A 28 9.99 45.15 -5.92
CA LEU A 28 11.02 44.53 -5.08
C LEU A 28 11.86 45.64 -4.45
N LEU A 29 11.52 46.03 -3.21
CA LEU A 29 12.40 46.81 -2.35
C LEU A 29 13.40 45.84 -1.69
N CYS A 30 14.63 45.77 -2.22
CA CYS A 30 15.73 45.05 -1.59
C CYS A 30 16.20 45.80 -0.34
N LEU A 31 15.71 45.41 0.84
CA LEU A 31 16.34 45.76 2.11
C LEU A 31 17.52 44.81 2.35
N SER A 32 18.73 45.28 2.04
CA SER A 32 19.98 44.64 2.45
C SER A 32 20.21 44.91 3.94
N LEU A 33 19.86 43.92 4.78
CA LEU A 33 20.31 43.88 6.17
C LEU A 33 21.76 43.36 6.22
N PRO A 34 22.68 44.01 6.95
CA PRO A 34 23.99 43.44 7.20
C PRO A 34 23.84 42.23 8.12
N VAL A 35 24.19 41.05 7.61
CA VAL A 35 24.42 39.86 8.44
C VAL A 35 25.67 40.16 9.26
N THR A 36 25.48 40.54 10.52
CA THR A 36 26.55 40.55 11.51
C THR A 36 26.91 39.10 11.80
N GLY A 37 28.17 38.76 11.53
CA GLY A 37 28.70 37.42 11.80
C GLY A 37 28.58 37.10 13.28
N ALA A 38 27.82 36.06 13.61
CA ALA A 38 27.86 35.45 14.92
C ALA A 38 29.28 34.88 15.12
N GLY A 39 30.01 35.42 16.10
CA GLY A 39 31.31 34.89 16.52
C GLY A 39 31.19 33.42 16.96
N PRO A 40 32.32 32.69 17.03
CA PRO A 40 32.30 31.30 17.44
C PRO A 40 31.69 31.20 18.83
N ALA A 41 30.55 30.52 18.94
CA ALA A 41 29.93 30.21 20.21
C ALA A 41 30.92 29.37 21.01
N SER A 42 31.49 29.95 22.06
CA SER A 42 32.25 29.20 23.05
C SER A 42 31.31 28.16 23.65
N ALA A 43 31.55 26.89 23.33
CA ALA A 43 30.89 25.77 23.99
C ALA A 43 31.34 25.78 25.45
N GLN A 44 30.58 26.46 26.31
CA GLN A 44 30.74 26.30 27.74
C GLN A 44 30.32 24.87 28.06
N THR A 45 31.28 24.07 28.50
CA THR A 45 31.01 22.77 29.10
C THR A 45 30.20 23.02 30.36
N ILE A 46 28.88 22.89 30.25
CA ILE A 46 28.00 22.87 31.42
C ILE A 46 28.50 21.73 32.30
N GLY A 47 29.08 22.07 33.45
CA GLY A 47 29.54 21.09 34.42
C GLY A 47 28.40 20.15 34.76
N ALA A 48 28.70 18.85 34.92
CA ALA A 48 27.73 17.86 35.32
C ALA A 48 27.04 18.34 36.60
N MET A 49 25.76 18.70 36.49
CA MET A 49 24.94 19.11 37.64
C MET A 49 24.84 17.89 38.55
N SER A 50 25.60 17.88 39.65
CA SER A 50 25.44 16.85 40.68
C SER A 50 24.01 16.93 41.21
N PRO A 51 23.30 15.79 41.37
CA PRO A 51 21.95 15.80 41.90
C PRO A 51 22.00 16.40 43.30
N HIS A 52 21.19 17.44 43.54
CA HIS A 52 21.02 17.99 44.89
C HIS A 52 20.42 16.89 45.77
N PRO A 53 21.08 16.50 46.88
CA PRO A 53 20.49 15.58 47.84
C PRO A 53 19.31 16.28 48.51
N GLY A 54 18.09 15.98 48.06
CA GLY A 54 16.87 16.56 48.60
C GLY A 54 15.83 17.02 47.58
N ALA A 55 16.09 16.94 46.27
CA ALA A 55 15.04 17.12 45.28
C ALA A 55 14.09 15.91 45.30
N GLY A 56 13.08 15.98 46.17
CA GLY A 56 11.98 15.01 46.20
C GLY A 56 11.36 14.87 44.82
N VAL A 57 11.05 13.63 44.44
CA VAL A 57 10.26 13.35 43.24
C VAL A 57 8.95 14.11 43.38
N SER A 58 8.66 15.02 42.44
CA SER A 58 7.43 15.80 42.47
C SER A 58 6.22 14.88 42.55
N ASP A 59 5.21 15.21 43.36
CA ASP A 59 3.96 14.44 43.48
C ASP A 59 3.20 14.30 42.14
N GLN A 60 3.58 15.10 41.13
CA GLN A 60 3.04 15.07 39.76
C GLN A 60 3.89 14.23 38.79
N ALA A 61 5.00 13.64 39.24
CA ALA A 61 5.86 12.82 38.39
C ALA A 61 5.25 11.43 38.21
N VAL A 62 4.96 11.07 36.95
CA VAL A 62 4.48 9.73 36.61
C VAL A 62 5.62 8.73 36.82
N GLU A 63 5.42 7.74 37.70
CA GLU A 63 6.43 6.71 38.02
C GLU A 63 6.93 5.95 36.79
N VAL A 64 6.06 5.80 35.78
CA VAL A 64 6.39 5.15 34.51
C VAL A 64 5.88 6.01 33.37
N SER A 65 6.79 6.55 32.57
CA SER A 65 6.44 7.17 31.30
C SER A 65 5.99 6.08 30.32
N LEU A 66 4.71 6.06 29.96
CA LEU A 66 4.20 5.24 28.86
C LEU A 66 4.76 5.78 27.53
N ARG A 67 6.03 5.48 27.25
CA ARG A 67 6.64 5.85 25.99
C ARG A 67 5.88 5.15 24.86
N PRO A 68 5.43 5.89 23.83
CA PRO A 68 4.80 5.27 22.67
C PRO A 68 5.74 4.22 22.07
N LYS A 69 5.29 2.96 22.01
CA LYS A 69 6.02 1.90 21.31
C LYS A 69 6.14 2.31 19.85
N VAL A 70 7.37 2.39 19.34
CA VAL A 70 7.64 2.68 17.92
C VAL A 70 6.86 1.66 17.09
N ARG A 71 5.92 2.15 16.29
CA ARG A 71 5.15 1.32 15.36
C ARG A 71 5.97 1.24 14.08
N ASP A 72 6.13 0.03 13.55
CA ASP A 72 6.59 -0.11 12.17
C ASP A 72 5.54 0.57 11.27
N ASP A 73 5.94 1.65 10.62
CA ASP A 73 5.13 2.51 9.77
C ASP A 73 5.25 2.15 8.28
N ARG A 74 6.06 1.13 7.95
CA ARG A 74 6.24 0.66 6.57
C ARG A 74 4.90 0.20 6.02
N LEU A 75 4.43 0.93 5.01
CA LEU A 75 3.21 0.60 4.31
C LEU A 75 3.47 -0.53 3.31
N PRO A 76 2.52 -1.48 3.17
CA PRO A 76 2.61 -2.48 2.12
C PRO A 76 2.61 -1.83 0.74
N LYS A 77 3.33 -2.44 -0.21
CA LYS A 77 3.33 -2.00 -1.61
C LYS A 77 1.92 -2.16 -2.18
N ALA A 78 1.44 -1.12 -2.85
CA ALA A 78 0.15 -1.11 -3.54
C ALA A 78 0.32 -0.69 -4.99
N ARG A 79 -0.56 -1.18 -5.87
CA ARG A 79 -0.43 -1.02 -7.33
C ARG A 79 -0.60 0.42 -7.82
N TRP A 80 -1.35 1.23 -7.09
CA TRP A 80 -1.52 2.66 -7.36
C TRP A 80 -0.26 3.50 -7.02
N GLY A 81 0.80 2.89 -6.49
CA GLY A 81 2.11 3.52 -6.26
C GLY A 81 2.26 4.25 -4.94
N THR A 82 3.40 4.94 -4.78
CA THR A 82 3.89 5.54 -3.52
C THR A 82 3.70 7.06 -3.43
N SER A 83 2.95 7.66 -4.36
CA SER A 83 2.58 9.09 -4.28
C SER A 83 1.88 9.40 -2.96
N ALA A 84 1.87 10.66 -2.51
CA ALA A 84 1.19 11.06 -1.27
C ALA A 84 -0.27 10.57 -1.22
N ARG A 85 -0.97 10.66 -2.35
CA ARG A 85 -2.33 10.11 -2.53
C ARG A 85 -2.37 8.59 -2.40
N GLY A 86 -1.47 7.87 -3.07
CA GLY A 86 -1.35 6.41 -2.95
C GLY A 86 -1.03 5.94 -1.54
N GLN A 87 -0.17 6.66 -0.81
CA GLN A 87 0.12 6.36 0.59
C GLN A 87 -1.09 6.60 1.50
N THR A 88 -1.86 7.66 1.27
CA THR A 88 -3.12 7.91 2.00
C THR A 88 -4.13 6.79 1.77
N TRP A 89 -4.27 6.31 0.54
CA TRP A 89 -5.12 5.15 0.24
C TRP A 89 -4.62 3.87 0.90
N THR A 90 -3.31 3.64 0.90
CA THR A 90 -2.69 2.48 1.55
C THR A 90 -2.92 2.53 3.06
N ARG A 91 -2.72 3.69 3.70
CA ARG A 91 -3.03 3.89 5.13
C ARG A 91 -4.50 3.66 5.44
N ALA A 92 -5.41 4.16 4.60
CA ALA A 92 -6.84 3.94 4.77
C ALA A 92 -7.22 2.46 4.66
N ALA A 93 -6.65 1.74 3.69
CA ALA A 93 -6.86 0.30 3.52
C ALA A 93 -6.34 -0.50 4.72
N VAL A 94 -5.11 -0.23 5.18
CA VAL A 94 -4.55 -0.86 6.39
C VAL A 94 -5.40 -0.52 7.62
N SER A 95 -5.84 0.72 7.79
CA SER A 95 -6.71 1.11 8.89
C SER A 95 -8.06 0.38 8.84
N ALA A 96 -8.61 0.14 7.65
CA ALA A 96 -9.85 -0.63 7.51
C ALA A 96 -9.63 -2.11 7.90
N LEU A 97 -8.53 -2.71 7.45
CA LEU A 97 -8.10 -4.08 7.80
C LEU A 97 -7.77 -4.25 9.30
N ARG A 98 -7.53 -3.17 10.03
CA ARG A 98 -7.34 -3.19 11.49
C ARG A 98 -8.60 -2.81 12.28
N GLY A 99 -9.68 -2.48 11.60
CA GLY A 99 -10.94 -2.09 12.22
C GLY A 99 -12.12 -2.79 11.54
N PRO A 100 -12.92 -2.09 10.71
CA PRO A 100 -14.16 -2.62 10.16
C PRO A 100 -14.02 -3.87 9.28
N ALA A 101 -12.80 -4.21 8.82
CA ALA A 101 -12.51 -5.36 7.98
C ALA A 101 -11.47 -6.32 8.62
N SER A 102 -11.34 -6.30 9.95
CA SER A 102 -10.33 -7.10 10.68
C SER A 102 -10.39 -8.60 10.42
N GLY A 103 -11.59 -9.13 10.19
CA GLY A 103 -11.79 -10.56 9.92
C GLY A 103 -11.15 -11.05 8.61
N LEU A 104 -10.86 -10.17 7.63
CA LEU A 104 -10.23 -10.60 6.37
C LEU A 104 -8.87 -11.25 6.59
N THR A 105 -8.10 -10.76 7.54
CA THR A 105 -6.75 -11.29 7.82
C THR A 105 -6.77 -12.54 8.69
N ASP A 106 -7.91 -12.86 9.30
CA ASP A 106 -8.08 -14.03 10.18
C ASP A 106 -8.50 -15.29 9.39
N ILE A 107 -9.02 -15.11 8.18
CA ILE A 107 -9.46 -16.20 7.31
C ILE A 107 -8.31 -16.63 6.41
N VAL A 108 -8.18 -17.94 6.21
CA VAL A 108 -7.40 -18.56 5.12
C VAL A 108 -8.41 -19.04 4.06
N PRO A 109 -8.57 -18.32 2.94
CA PRO A 109 -9.51 -18.71 1.89
C PRO A 109 -9.10 -20.02 1.21
N GLY A 110 -10.06 -20.87 0.83
CA GLY A 110 -9.78 -22.18 0.22
C GLY A 110 -9.11 -22.13 -1.16
N ASP A 111 -9.18 -20.99 -1.86
CA ASP A 111 -8.51 -20.74 -3.14
C ASP A 111 -7.22 -19.91 -2.99
N ILE A 112 -6.73 -19.72 -1.75
CA ILE A 112 -5.65 -18.75 -1.49
C ILE A 112 -4.35 -19.08 -2.22
N ASP A 113 -4.03 -20.35 -2.46
CA ASP A 113 -2.84 -20.76 -3.21
C ASP A 113 -2.83 -20.24 -4.65
N THR A 114 -4.01 -20.00 -5.22
CA THR A 114 -4.14 -19.35 -6.53
C THR A 114 -3.68 -17.89 -6.44
N TRP A 115 -4.02 -17.19 -5.37
CA TRP A 115 -3.77 -15.76 -5.21
C TRP A 115 -2.42 -15.42 -4.56
N CYS A 116 -2.01 -16.22 -3.57
CA CYS A 116 -0.85 -15.97 -2.72
C CYS A 116 -0.42 -17.26 -1.98
N PRO A 117 0.46 -18.09 -2.56
CA PRO A 117 0.90 -19.37 -1.98
C PRO A 117 1.47 -19.30 -0.55
N ALA A 118 2.13 -18.19 -0.18
CA ALA A 118 2.69 -18.03 1.16
C ALA A 118 1.69 -17.44 2.20
N TYR A 119 0.42 -17.25 1.84
CA TYR A 119 -0.53 -16.53 2.69
C TYR A 119 -0.83 -17.24 4.02
N GLU A 120 -0.86 -18.57 4.03
CA GLU A 120 -1.13 -19.33 5.25
C GLU A 120 -0.03 -19.13 6.29
N GLU A 121 1.24 -19.13 5.85
CA GLU A 121 2.42 -18.89 6.69
C GLU A 121 2.59 -17.42 7.12
N ASN A 122 1.94 -16.50 6.40
CA ASN A 122 2.08 -15.08 6.64
C ASN A 122 1.47 -14.66 7.98
N ASN A 123 2.22 -13.86 8.75
CA ASN A 123 1.67 -13.14 9.89
C ASN A 123 0.60 -12.12 9.46
N ARG A 124 -0.17 -11.60 10.42
CA ARG A 124 -1.26 -10.64 10.17
C ARG A 124 -0.84 -9.47 9.27
N ARG A 125 0.37 -8.92 9.45
CA ARG A 125 0.85 -7.76 8.68
C ARG A 125 1.10 -8.10 7.21
N LEU A 126 1.60 -9.31 6.93
CA LEU A 126 1.76 -9.80 5.56
C LEU A 126 0.41 -10.17 4.93
N ARG A 127 -0.55 -10.66 5.72
CA ARG A 127 -1.95 -10.82 5.27
C ARG A 127 -2.63 -9.49 4.96
N GLU A 128 -2.39 -8.44 5.75
CA GLU A 128 -2.83 -7.07 5.43
C GLU A 128 -2.27 -6.62 4.06
N ALA A 129 -0.99 -6.90 3.80
CA ALA A 129 -0.32 -6.55 2.55
C ALA A 129 -0.95 -7.23 1.33
N PHE A 130 -1.39 -8.48 1.47
CA PHE A 130 -2.15 -9.19 0.45
C PHE A 130 -3.45 -8.47 0.09
N TRP A 131 -4.29 -8.16 1.09
CA TRP A 131 -5.57 -7.50 0.84
C TRP A 131 -5.41 -6.09 0.27
N VAL A 132 -4.38 -5.34 0.71
CA VAL A 132 -4.00 -4.06 0.08
C VAL A 132 -3.61 -4.25 -1.39
N SER A 133 -2.83 -5.30 -1.69
CA SER A 133 -2.41 -5.58 -3.05
C SER A 133 -3.60 -5.95 -3.94
N LEU A 134 -4.49 -6.81 -3.45
CA LEU A 134 -5.70 -7.21 -4.16
C LEU A 134 -6.61 -6.00 -4.45
N VAL A 135 -6.95 -5.20 -3.43
CA VAL A 135 -7.82 -4.03 -3.61
C VAL A 135 -7.20 -2.97 -4.52
N SER A 136 -5.87 -2.84 -4.49
CA SER A 136 -5.18 -1.95 -5.43
C SER A 136 -5.20 -2.47 -6.87
N ALA A 137 -5.11 -3.78 -7.08
CA ALA A 137 -5.28 -4.36 -8.41
C ALA A 137 -6.71 -4.23 -8.92
N LEU A 138 -7.70 -4.39 -8.04
CA LEU A 138 -9.12 -4.20 -8.35
C LEU A 138 -9.41 -2.74 -8.74
N ALA A 139 -8.93 -1.77 -7.97
CA ALA A 139 -9.14 -0.34 -8.26
C ALA A 139 -8.61 0.08 -9.65
N LYS A 140 -7.57 -0.59 -10.17
CA LYS A 140 -7.09 -0.40 -11.55
C LYS A 140 -8.20 -0.73 -12.56
N HIS A 141 -8.87 -1.85 -12.36
CA HIS A 141 -9.88 -2.39 -13.29
C HIS A 141 -11.26 -1.78 -13.15
N GLU A 142 -11.55 -1.19 -11.99
CA GLU A 142 -12.81 -0.50 -11.70
C GLU A 142 -12.80 0.97 -12.10
N SER A 143 -11.70 1.70 -11.82
CA SER A 143 -11.68 3.16 -11.96
C SER A 143 -10.41 3.72 -12.58
N THR A 144 -9.42 2.88 -12.92
CA THR A 144 -8.08 3.33 -13.32
C THR A 144 -7.50 4.31 -12.28
N TYR A 145 -7.74 4.03 -11.00
CA TYR A 145 -7.33 4.86 -9.86
C TYR A 145 -7.92 6.28 -9.83
N ARG A 146 -9.11 6.48 -10.38
CA ARG A 146 -9.81 7.78 -10.37
C ARG A 146 -10.91 7.78 -9.30
N PRO A 147 -10.71 8.44 -8.15
CA PRO A 147 -11.65 8.36 -7.03
C PRO A 147 -12.97 9.12 -7.28
N THR A 148 -13.04 10.01 -8.27
CA THR A 148 -14.26 10.78 -8.58
C THR A 148 -15.08 10.21 -9.74
N VAL A 149 -14.69 9.05 -10.29
CA VAL A 149 -15.43 8.42 -11.38
C VAL A 149 -16.77 7.89 -10.89
N VAL A 150 -17.80 8.15 -11.69
CA VAL A 150 -19.13 7.57 -11.54
C VAL A 150 -19.44 6.74 -12.78
N GLY A 151 -19.62 5.43 -12.60
CA GLY A 151 -19.88 4.47 -13.67
C GLY A 151 -21.31 3.93 -13.69
N GLY A 152 -21.58 3.08 -14.68
CA GLY A 152 -22.87 2.38 -14.85
C GLY A 152 -24.08 3.31 -14.90
N GLY A 153 -23.98 4.41 -15.68
CA GLY A 153 -25.06 5.37 -15.85
C GLY A 153 -25.32 6.26 -14.62
N GLY A 154 -24.32 6.51 -13.78
CA GLY A 154 -24.45 7.38 -12.61
C GLY A 154 -24.65 6.64 -11.28
N ARG A 155 -24.50 5.31 -11.26
CA ARG A 155 -24.89 4.46 -10.11
C ARG A 155 -23.72 4.07 -9.21
N TRP A 156 -22.55 3.82 -9.77
CA TRP A 156 -21.41 3.24 -9.05
C TRP A 156 -20.31 4.28 -8.88
N HIS A 157 -19.79 4.44 -7.67
CA HIS A 157 -18.93 5.57 -7.33
C HIS A 157 -17.54 5.16 -6.85
N GLY A 158 -16.56 5.93 -7.27
CA GLY A 158 -15.21 5.95 -6.72
C GLY A 158 -14.32 4.79 -7.11
N LEU A 159 -13.26 4.57 -6.31
CA LEU A 159 -12.14 3.69 -6.67
C LEU A 159 -12.57 2.25 -6.98
N LEU A 160 -13.52 1.73 -6.22
CA LEU A 160 -14.03 0.38 -6.30
C LEU A 160 -15.46 0.31 -6.85
N GLN A 161 -15.93 1.41 -7.45
CA GLN A 161 -17.25 1.50 -8.08
C GLN A 161 -18.35 0.90 -7.18
N ILE A 162 -18.63 1.54 -6.04
CA ILE A 162 -19.60 1.06 -5.05
C ILE A 162 -20.94 1.79 -5.21
N LEU A 163 -22.05 1.06 -5.14
CA LEU A 163 -23.40 1.60 -5.16
C LEU A 163 -23.77 2.14 -3.76
N PRO A 164 -24.38 3.34 -3.62
CA PRO A 164 -24.70 3.90 -2.30
C PRO A 164 -25.64 3.02 -1.47
N SER A 165 -26.61 2.34 -2.09
CA SER A 165 -27.49 1.41 -1.37
C SER A 165 -26.73 0.19 -0.83
N THR A 166 -25.78 -0.37 -1.58
CA THR A 166 -24.88 -1.43 -1.09
C THR A 166 -24.04 -0.92 0.08
N ALA A 167 -23.46 0.27 -0.03
CA ALA A 167 -22.69 0.85 1.07
C ALA A 167 -23.52 0.98 2.36
N ARG A 168 -24.80 1.40 2.25
CA ARG A 168 -25.72 1.46 3.40
C ARG A 168 -26.09 0.07 3.93
N LEU A 169 -26.37 -0.89 3.05
CA LEU A 169 -26.68 -2.28 3.43
C LEU A 169 -25.57 -2.88 4.30
N TYR A 170 -24.31 -2.62 3.95
CA TYR A 170 -23.16 -3.11 4.71
C TYR A 170 -22.76 -2.18 5.88
N GLY A 171 -23.50 -1.10 6.15
CA GLY A 171 -23.23 -0.18 7.26
C GLY A 171 -21.94 0.63 7.09
N CYS A 172 -21.58 0.98 5.85
CA CYS A 172 -20.45 1.86 5.59
C CYS A 172 -20.77 3.30 6.02
N ARG A 173 -19.77 4.03 6.54
CA ARG A 173 -19.91 5.47 6.85
C ARG A 173 -20.19 6.30 5.59
N ALA A 174 -19.57 5.95 4.47
CA ALA A 174 -19.84 6.57 3.17
C ALA A 174 -21.11 5.97 2.54
N GLY A 175 -22.28 6.51 2.91
CA GLY A 175 -23.59 6.04 2.43
C GLY A 175 -24.15 6.76 1.20
N SER A 176 -23.44 7.75 0.65
CA SER A 176 -23.87 8.55 -0.51
C SER A 176 -22.85 8.52 -1.65
N GLY A 177 -23.30 8.82 -2.87
CA GLY A 177 -22.41 8.85 -4.04
C GLY A 177 -21.27 9.86 -3.91
N ALA A 178 -21.53 11.03 -3.32
CA ALA A 178 -20.50 12.03 -3.04
C ALA A 178 -19.49 11.53 -1.98
N ALA A 179 -19.97 10.91 -0.89
CA ALA A 179 -19.08 10.36 0.14
C ALA A 179 -18.20 9.23 -0.41
N LEU A 180 -18.73 8.41 -1.33
CA LEU A 180 -18.00 7.32 -1.97
C LEU A 180 -16.94 7.80 -2.98
N GLN A 181 -16.92 9.09 -3.35
CA GLN A 181 -15.84 9.65 -4.16
C GLN A 181 -14.58 9.98 -3.33
N SER A 182 -14.66 9.91 -2.00
CA SER A 182 -13.45 9.88 -1.16
C SER A 182 -12.77 8.53 -1.28
N GLY A 183 -11.57 8.49 -1.89
CA GLY A 183 -10.84 7.23 -2.09
C GLY A 183 -10.60 6.45 -0.80
N ALA A 184 -10.29 7.13 0.31
CA ALA A 184 -10.11 6.48 1.61
C ALA A 184 -11.42 5.87 2.15
N ALA A 185 -12.54 6.60 2.05
CA ALA A 185 -13.83 6.10 2.51
C ALA A 185 -14.36 4.97 1.62
N ASN A 186 -14.12 5.05 0.31
CA ASN A 186 -14.46 4.03 -0.67
C ASN A 186 -13.71 2.71 -0.39
N LEU A 187 -12.38 2.78 -0.20
CA LEU A 187 -11.57 1.61 0.14
C LEU A 187 -11.97 0.99 1.48
N SER A 188 -12.25 1.83 2.50
CA SER A 188 -12.74 1.33 3.79
C SER A 188 -14.09 0.62 3.66
N CYS A 189 -14.99 1.11 2.80
CA CYS A 189 -16.27 0.45 2.56
C CYS A 189 -16.11 -0.85 1.77
N GLY A 190 -15.31 -0.85 0.71
CA GLY A 190 -15.04 -2.05 -0.08
C GLY A 190 -14.43 -3.17 0.75
N LEU A 191 -13.43 -2.87 1.59
CA LEU A 191 -12.83 -3.88 2.48
C LEU A 191 -13.83 -4.40 3.51
N ARG A 192 -14.77 -3.58 4.00
CA ARG A 192 -15.85 -4.03 4.90
C ARG A 192 -16.81 -4.99 4.21
N ILE A 193 -17.17 -4.70 2.95
CA ILE A 193 -18.00 -5.59 2.11
C ILE A 193 -17.25 -6.92 1.89
N MET A 194 -15.99 -6.85 1.46
CA MET A 194 -15.14 -8.04 1.26
C MET A 194 -15.01 -8.88 2.53
N ALA A 195 -14.84 -8.26 3.71
CA ALA A 195 -14.79 -8.96 4.98
C ALA A 195 -16.04 -9.80 5.22
N ARG A 196 -17.22 -9.29 4.85
CA ARG A 196 -18.47 -10.01 5.00
C ARG A 196 -18.60 -11.14 3.97
N THR A 197 -18.29 -10.90 2.70
CA THR A 197 -18.48 -11.89 1.64
C THR A 197 -17.44 -13.00 1.67
N VAL A 198 -16.17 -12.68 1.94
CA VAL A 198 -15.10 -13.67 2.09
C VAL A 198 -15.34 -14.53 3.34
N ALA A 199 -15.80 -13.95 4.45
CA ALA A 199 -16.17 -14.73 5.63
C ALA A 199 -17.36 -15.66 5.36
N ARG A 200 -18.37 -15.18 4.64
CA ARG A 200 -19.53 -16.00 4.24
C ARG A 200 -19.12 -17.15 3.33
N ASP A 201 -18.22 -16.88 2.39
CA ASP A 201 -17.97 -17.80 1.28
C ASP A 201 -16.67 -18.60 1.40
N GLY A 202 -15.75 -18.25 2.28
CA GLY A 202 -14.49 -18.98 2.48
C GLY A 202 -13.53 -18.98 1.30
N VAL A 203 -13.71 -18.08 0.32
CA VAL A 203 -12.85 -17.94 -0.87
C VAL A 203 -12.54 -16.47 -1.15
N VAL A 204 -11.40 -16.18 -1.77
CA VAL A 204 -11.10 -14.87 -2.36
C VAL A 204 -12.04 -14.64 -3.53
N SER A 205 -12.14 -15.57 -4.49
CA SER A 205 -13.07 -15.45 -5.61
C SER A 205 -13.28 -16.78 -6.36
N ALA A 206 -14.51 -17.31 -6.31
CA ALA A 206 -14.94 -18.46 -7.12
C ALA A 206 -16.38 -18.28 -7.60
N GLY A 207 -16.61 -18.23 -8.92
CA GLY A 207 -17.95 -17.95 -9.46
C GLY A 207 -18.47 -16.58 -8.99
N MET A 208 -19.59 -16.57 -8.25
CA MET A 208 -20.19 -15.37 -7.62
C MET A 208 -19.86 -15.25 -6.12
N ARG A 209 -18.82 -15.95 -5.63
CA ARG A 209 -18.46 -16.02 -4.21
C ARG A 209 -17.22 -15.18 -3.88
N GLY A 210 -17.09 -14.80 -2.61
CA GLY A 210 -15.99 -14.01 -2.07
C GLY A 210 -16.09 -12.57 -2.57
N VAL A 211 -14.97 -12.04 -3.04
CA VAL A 211 -14.91 -10.71 -3.67
C VAL A 211 -15.69 -10.69 -5.00
N ALA A 212 -15.83 -11.82 -5.70
CA ALA A 212 -16.60 -11.85 -6.95
C ALA A 212 -18.12 -11.65 -6.75
N ALA A 213 -18.62 -11.65 -5.51
CA ALA A 213 -20.03 -11.39 -5.23
C ALA A 213 -20.47 -9.95 -5.57
N ASP A 214 -19.56 -8.98 -5.45
CA ASP A 214 -19.87 -7.56 -5.63
C ASP A 214 -19.08 -6.90 -6.77
N TRP A 215 -17.98 -7.51 -7.25
CA TRP A 215 -17.06 -6.87 -8.18
C TRP A 215 -16.92 -7.58 -9.53
N GLY A 216 -17.41 -6.93 -10.58
CA GLY A 216 -17.42 -7.42 -11.95
C GLY A 216 -16.07 -7.84 -12.57
N PRO A 217 -14.92 -7.18 -12.28
CA PRO A 217 -13.61 -7.56 -12.80
C PRO A 217 -13.21 -9.01 -12.50
N PHE A 218 -13.76 -9.63 -11.46
CA PHE A 218 -13.51 -11.04 -11.17
C PHE A 218 -14.20 -11.99 -12.15
N HIS A 219 -15.19 -11.55 -12.93
CA HIS A 219 -15.84 -12.38 -13.97
C HIS A 219 -15.15 -12.31 -15.34
N SER A 220 -14.25 -11.34 -15.55
CA SER A 220 -13.40 -11.30 -16.74
C SER A 220 -12.15 -12.13 -16.51
N SER A 221 -11.94 -13.18 -17.32
CA SER A 221 -10.73 -14.01 -17.25
C SER A 221 -9.46 -13.17 -17.35
N THR A 222 -9.39 -12.24 -18.30
CA THR A 222 -8.25 -11.33 -18.49
C THR A 222 -7.96 -10.48 -17.25
N LYS A 223 -8.99 -9.82 -16.70
CA LYS A 223 -8.80 -8.94 -15.52
C LYS A 223 -8.46 -9.75 -14.28
N ARG A 224 -9.14 -10.88 -14.06
CA ARG A 224 -8.86 -11.81 -12.96
C ARG A 224 -7.44 -12.33 -13.02
N SER A 225 -6.98 -12.79 -14.18
CA SER A 225 -5.59 -13.26 -14.37
C SER A 225 -4.57 -12.16 -14.10
N ASP A 226 -4.83 -10.91 -14.51
CA ASP A 226 -3.94 -9.77 -14.18
C ASP A 226 -3.90 -9.47 -12.67
N MET A 227 -5.03 -9.56 -11.95
CA MET A 227 -5.06 -9.39 -10.49
C MET A 227 -4.33 -10.52 -9.76
N ILE A 228 -4.53 -11.77 -10.19
CA ILE A 228 -3.81 -12.95 -9.68
C ILE A 228 -2.31 -12.78 -9.93
N ALA A 229 -1.90 -12.49 -11.16
CA ALA A 229 -0.49 -12.30 -11.50
C ALA A 229 0.15 -11.19 -10.65
N TYR A 230 -0.56 -10.07 -10.46
CA TYR A 230 -0.06 -8.98 -9.63
C TYR A 230 0.11 -9.39 -8.16
N THR A 231 -0.89 -10.02 -7.54
CA THR A 231 -0.83 -10.45 -6.13
C THR A 231 0.26 -11.50 -5.91
N ARG A 232 0.32 -12.53 -6.76
CA ARG A 232 1.36 -13.57 -6.72
C ARG A 232 2.78 -13.03 -6.89
N SER A 233 2.96 -11.95 -7.64
CA SER A 233 4.29 -11.36 -7.86
C SER A 233 4.88 -10.68 -6.62
N GLN A 234 4.06 -10.38 -5.60
CA GLN A 234 4.51 -9.70 -4.40
C GLN A 234 5.43 -10.61 -3.56
N ALA A 235 6.44 -10.00 -2.92
CA ALA A 235 7.44 -10.74 -2.15
C ALA A 235 6.82 -11.61 -1.04
N PHE A 236 5.77 -11.13 -0.39
CA PHE A 236 5.06 -11.85 0.67
C PHE A 236 4.16 -12.99 0.16
N CYS A 237 4.02 -13.18 -1.16
CA CYS A 237 3.31 -14.32 -1.73
C CYS A 237 4.25 -15.39 -2.28
N LYS A 238 5.57 -15.17 -2.21
CA LYS A 238 6.56 -16.15 -2.60
C LYS A 238 6.92 -16.96 -1.37
N SER A 239 6.55 -18.25 -1.35
CA SER A 239 7.05 -19.17 -0.34
C SER A 239 8.57 -19.18 -0.46
N VAL A 240 9.28 -18.87 0.62
CA VAL A 240 10.74 -19.03 0.65
C VAL A 240 10.99 -20.47 1.09
N PRO A 241 11.49 -21.37 0.22
CA PRO A 241 11.89 -22.70 0.66
C PRO A 241 12.91 -22.51 1.77
N GLY A 242 12.67 -23.16 2.92
CA GLY A 242 13.35 -22.93 4.18
C GLY A 242 14.87 -22.71 4.01
N LYS A 243 15.29 -21.45 4.09
CA LYS A 243 16.71 -21.09 4.27
C LYS A 243 17.00 -20.90 5.74
N ARG A 244 16.58 -21.84 6.59
CA ARG A 244 17.26 -21.99 7.86
C ARG A 244 18.54 -22.74 7.50
N PRO A 245 19.74 -22.13 7.63
CA PRO A 245 20.96 -22.92 7.54
C PRO A 245 20.80 -24.07 8.51
N MET A 246 21.00 -25.30 8.04
CA MET A 246 21.07 -26.44 8.95
C MET A 246 22.17 -26.11 9.96
N ALA A 247 21.90 -26.38 11.24
CA ALA A 247 22.93 -26.22 12.27
C ALA A 247 24.18 -26.96 11.79
N ARG A 248 25.33 -26.28 11.86
CA ARG A 248 26.61 -26.93 11.61
C ARG A 248 26.66 -28.15 12.53
N PRO A 249 26.90 -29.37 12.01
CA PRO A 249 27.07 -30.53 12.87
C PRO A 249 28.11 -30.20 13.94
N ASP A 250 27.86 -30.64 15.18
CA ASP A 250 28.89 -30.60 16.20
C ASP A 250 30.08 -31.38 15.64
N VAL A 251 31.17 -30.67 15.37
CA VAL A 251 32.43 -31.30 15.02
C VAL A 251 32.86 -32.05 16.26
N ASP A 252 32.89 -33.37 16.18
CA ASP A 252 33.67 -34.17 17.11
C ASP A 252 35.08 -33.57 17.15
N GLU A 253 35.59 -33.22 18.34
CA GLU A 253 36.86 -32.48 18.55
C GLU A 253 38.11 -33.20 17.98
N THR A 254 37.91 -34.34 17.33
CA THR A 254 38.94 -35.23 16.80
C THR A 254 39.27 -35.00 15.32
N VAL A 255 38.59 -34.07 14.61
CA VAL A 255 38.93 -33.76 13.21
C VAL A 255 39.99 -32.64 13.15
N PRO A 256 41.20 -32.88 12.60
CA PRO A 256 42.24 -31.86 12.52
C PRO A 256 41.78 -30.65 11.70
N LEU A 257 42.01 -29.45 12.23
CA LEU A 257 41.59 -28.16 11.64
C LEU A 257 42.28 -27.81 10.31
N TYR A 258 43.15 -28.67 9.80
CA TYR A 258 43.71 -28.56 8.46
C TYR A 258 43.08 -29.64 7.59
N ALA A 259 42.07 -29.27 6.82
CA ALA A 259 41.88 -29.96 5.55
C ALA A 259 43.21 -29.82 4.79
N GLU A 260 43.81 -30.95 4.41
CA GLU A 260 45.03 -30.97 3.61
C GLU A 260 44.89 -29.97 2.47
N ILE A 261 45.85 -29.03 2.39
CA ILE A 261 45.92 -28.05 1.31
C ILE A 261 45.98 -28.87 0.01
N PRO A 262 45.00 -28.77 -0.90
CA PRO A 262 45.06 -29.51 -2.15
C PRO A 262 46.33 -29.08 -2.90
N PRO A 263 46.99 -30.01 -3.61
CA PRO A 263 48.19 -29.69 -4.38
C PRO A 263 47.92 -28.50 -5.32
N ARG A 264 48.93 -27.63 -5.50
CA ARG A 264 48.83 -26.34 -6.21
C ARG A 264 48.31 -26.44 -7.65
N ASP A 265 48.26 -27.65 -8.22
CA ASP A 265 47.85 -27.93 -9.59
C ASP A 265 46.39 -28.41 -9.70
N ALA A 266 45.62 -28.41 -8.61
CA ALA A 266 44.20 -28.74 -8.66
C ALA A 266 43.41 -27.64 -9.41
N PRO A 267 42.62 -27.97 -10.44
CA PRO A 267 41.87 -26.98 -11.21
C PRO A 267 40.82 -26.29 -10.35
N VAL A 268 40.91 -24.96 -10.23
CA VAL A 268 39.97 -24.14 -9.46
C VAL A 268 38.79 -23.77 -10.36
N PHE A 269 37.58 -24.15 -9.97
CA PHE A 269 36.36 -23.69 -10.64
C PHE A 269 36.15 -22.19 -10.37
N SER A 270 36.53 -21.36 -11.34
CA SER A 270 36.23 -19.93 -11.33
C SER A 270 34.71 -19.70 -11.42
N THR A 271 34.15 -18.94 -10.47
CA THR A 271 32.75 -18.48 -10.49
C THR A 271 32.46 -17.44 -11.57
N GLN A 272 33.44 -17.12 -12.43
CA GLN A 272 33.23 -16.34 -13.64
C GLN A 272 33.26 -17.28 -14.84
N GLY A 273 32.06 -17.65 -15.32
CA GLY A 273 31.88 -18.49 -16.50
C GLY A 273 32.36 -17.82 -17.78
N ARG A 274 33.65 -17.96 -18.08
CA ARG A 274 34.19 -17.92 -19.45
C ARG A 274 35.32 -18.92 -19.58
N LEU A 275 35.09 -19.95 -20.37
CA LEU A 275 36.15 -20.70 -21.04
C LEU A 275 36.61 -19.87 -22.25
N ALA A 276 37.92 -19.67 -22.37
CA ALA A 276 38.58 -19.23 -23.59
C ALA A 276 39.93 -19.97 -23.67
N PRO A 277 40.42 -20.25 -24.89
CA PRO A 277 40.78 -21.58 -25.40
C PRO A 277 41.99 -22.24 -24.73
#